data_AF-E2A4P1-F1
#
_entry.id   AF-E2A4P1-F1
#
_cell.length_a   1.000
_cell.length_b   1.000
_cell.length_c   1.000
_cell.angle_alpha   90.00
_cell.angle_beta   90.00
_cell.angle_gamma   90.00
#
_symmetry.space_group_name_H-M   'P 1'
#
loop_
_entity.id
_entity.type
_entity.pdbx_description
1 polymer ?
#
loop_
_entity_poly.entity_id
_entity_poly.type
_entity_poly.pdbx_seq_one_letter_code
_entity_poly.pdbx_strand_id
1 'polypeptide(L)'
;MDMSGDEDIFAISDEETSTVQTASSNPVEDYLLKELANIQNRIDVTTNEIAEVKTTTARILNALQWRALHGEDVNSDSDCDLYTAEGQPSFVKKKGQRNTNNREKIVEIVSQWQCVLQDKWIIGVELQNTSCW
;
A
#
# COMPACT_ATOMS: atom_id res chain seq x y z
N MET A 1 -78.03 -50.89 -37.22
CA MET A 1 -78.24 -49.56 -36.62
C MET A 1 -76.99 -49.28 -35.83
N ASP A 2 -76.17 -48.45 -36.46
CA ASP A 2 -74.78 -48.12 -36.14
C ASP A 2 -74.69 -47.33 -34.83
N MET A 3 -73.81 -47.78 -33.93
CA MET A 3 -72.53 -47.18 -33.56
C MET A 3 -72.64 -45.80 -32.89
N SER A 4 -72.47 -45.88 -31.57
CA SER A 4 -72.13 -44.82 -30.63
C SER A 4 -70.94 -43.98 -31.06
N GLY A 5 -70.94 -42.72 -30.65
CA GLY A 5 -69.71 -41.94 -30.50
C GLY A 5 -69.88 -40.52 -31.02
N ASP A 6 -70.63 -39.69 -30.30
CA ASP A 6 -70.39 -38.25 -30.36
C ASP A 6 -68.96 -38.06 -29.87
N GLU A 7 -68.06 -37.73 -30.79
CA GLU A 7 -66.69 -37.39 -30.47
C GLU A 7 -66.68 -36.11 -29.64
N ASP A 8 -66.10 -36.20 -28.45
CA ASP A 8 -65.84 -35.09 -27.54
C ASP A 8 -65.00 -34.00 -28.23
N ILE A 9 -65.66 -33.05 -28.88
CA ILE A 9 -65.04 -31.90 -29.57
C ILE A 9 -64.32 -30.94 -28.59
N PHE A 10 -64.45 -31.19 -27.28
CA PHE A 10 -63.83 -30.44 -26.19
C PHE A 10 -62.70 -31.20 -25.49
N ALA A 11 -62.24 -32.33 -26.02
CA ALA A 11 -60.98 -32.95 -25.59
C ALA A 11 -59.80 -32.08 -26.06
N ILE A 12 -59.60 -30.94 -25.39
CA ILE A 12 -58.37 -30.17 -25.50
C ILE A 12 -57.31 -31.03 -24.82
N SER A 13 -56.57 -31.74 -25.66
CA SER A 13 -55.40 -32.53 -25.32
C SER A 13 -54.42 -31.66 -24.53
N ASP A 14 -54.04 -32.09 -23.32
CA ASP A 14 -52.91 -31.55 -22.54
C ASP A 14 -51.55 -31.93 -23.17
N GLU A 15 -51.49 -32.03 -24.49
CA GLU A 15 -50.31 -32.40 -25.25
C GLU A 15 -49.51 -31.14 -25.60
N GLU A 16 -48.59 -30.84 -24.69
CA GLU A 16 -47.21 -30.55 -25.06
C GLU A 16 -47.00 -29.32 -25.96
N THR A 17 -47.34 -28.13 -25.46
CA THR A 17 -46.43 -27.01 -25.68
C THR A 17 -45.37 -27.08 -24.58
N SER A 18 -44.35 -27.91 -24.83
CA SER A 18 -43.03 -27.81 -24.21
C SER A 18 -42.47 -26.43 -24.55
N THR A 19 -43.00 -25.45 -23.85
CA THR A 19 -42.47 -24.11 -23.82
C THR A 19 -41.18 -24.33 -23.07
N VAL A 20 -40.06 -24.27 -23.78
CA VAL A 20 -38.76 -24.01 -23.16
C VAL A 20 -38.96 -22.68 -22.45
N GLN A 21 -39.46 -22.74 -21.21
CA GLN A 21 -39.40 -21.67 -20.26
C GLN A 21 -37.91 -21.54 -20.00
N THR A 22 -37.25 -20.73 -20.83
CA THR A 22 -36.06 -20.02 -20.36
C THR A 22 -36.53 -19.38 -19.05
N ALA A 23 -36.10 -19.96 -17.93
CA ALA A 23 -36.47 -19.52 -16.60
C ALA A 23 -36.42 -17.99 -16.61
N SER A 24 -37.57 -17.35 -16.38
CA SER A 24 -37.62 -15.89 -16.37
C SER A 24 -36.72 -15.46 -15.21
N SER A 25 -35.49 -15.06 -15.54
CA SER A 25 -34.48 -14.73 -14.53
C SER A 25 -35.08 -13.69 -13.61
N ASN A 26 -35.17 -14.02 -12.32
CA ASN A 26 -35.77 -13.11 -11.36
C ASN A 26 -34.80 -11.94 -11.19
N PRO A 27 -35.19 -10.70 -11.56
CA PRO A 27 -34.30 -9.56 -11.51
C PRO A 27 -33.78 -9.27 -10.09
N VAL A 28 -34.53 -9.67 -9.06
CA VAL A 28 -34.09 -9.59 -7.66
C VAL A 28 -32.99 -10.60 -7.37
N GLU A 29 -33.11 -11.82 -7.89
CA GLU A 29 -32.12 -12.88 -7.72
C GLU A 29 -30.80 -12.51 -8.40
N ASP A 30 -30.86 -12.00 -9.63
CA ASP A 30 -29.69 -11.50 -10.37
C ASP A 30 -28.99 -10.35 -9.64
N TYR A 31 -29.77 -9.42 -9.07
CA TYR A 31 -29.24 -8.34 -8.25
C TYR A 31 -28.54 -8.87 -6.99
N LEU A 32 -29.15 -9.81 -6.27
CA LEU A 32 -28.58 -10.40 -5.06
C LEU A 32 -27.30 -11.18 -5.34
N LEU A 33 -27.26 -11.96 -6.43
CA LEU A 33 -26.05 -12.68 -6.86
C LEU A 33 -24.91 -11.71 -7.22
N LYS A 34 -25.24 -10.61 -7.91
CA LYS A 34 -24.27 -9.56 -8.23
C LYS A 34 -23.75 -8.87 -6.97
N GLU A 35 -24.62 -8.57 -6.02
CA GLU A 35 -24.23 -7.93 -4.77
C GLU A 35 -23.37 -8.87 -3.91
N LEU A 36 -23.70 -10.16 -3.87
CA LEU A 36 -22.89 -11.17 -3.19
C LEU A 36 -21.50 -11.27 -3.82
N ALA A 37 -21.40 -11.31 -5.15
CA ALA A 37 -20.12 -11.33 -5.85
C ALA A 37 -19.30 -10.06 -5.59
N ASN A 38 -19.94 -8.89 -5.52
CA ASN A 38 -19.28 -7.64 -5.17
C ASN A 38 -18.72 -7.68 -3.74
N ILE A 39 -19.54 -8.05 -2.77
CA ILE A 39 -19.13 -8.16 -1.37
C ILE A 39 -17.99 -9.17 -1.22
N GLN A 40 -18.08 -10.32 -1.87
CA GLN A 40 -17.02 -11.33 -1.86
C GLN A 40 -15.71 -10.77 -2.40
N ASN A 41 -15.74 -10.10 -3.55
CA ASN A 41 -14.55 -9.47 -4.12
C ASN A 41 -13.94 -8.42 -3.17
N ARG A 42 -14.78 -7.60 -2.52
CA ARG A 42 -14.30 -6.63 -1.52
C ARG A 42 -13.65 -7.30 -0.32
N ILE A 43 -14.20 -8.42 0.14
CA ILE A 43 -13.62 -9.22 1.23
C ILE A 43 -12.25 -9.77 0.79
N ASP A 44 -12.16 -10.32 -0.41
CA ASP A 44 -10.93 -10.92 -0.93
C ASP A 44 -9.82 -9.86 -1.08
N VAL A 45 -10.14 -8.70 -1.66
CA VAL A 45 -9.21 -7.56 -1.77
C VAL A 45 -8.74 -7.10 -0.40
N THR A 46 -9.66 -6.86 0.53
CA THR A 46 -9.31 -6.41 1.89
C THR A 46 -8.45 -7.45 2.62
N THR A 47 -8.73 -8.73 2.41
CA THR A 47 -7.97 -9.83 3.00
C THR A 47 -6.53 -9.86 2.47
N ASN A 48 -6.35 -9.64 1.16
CA ASN A 48 -5.03 -9.55 0.56
C ASN A 48 -4.25 -8.33 1.07
N GLU A 49 -4.88 -7.16 1.14
CA GLU A 49 -4.26 -5.96 1.71
C GLU A 49 -3.81 -6.18 3.17
N ILE A 50 -4.64 -6.84 3.98
CA ILE A 50 -4.27 -7.20 5.37
C ILE A 50 -3.06 -8.14 5.38
N ALA A 51 -3.00 -9.12 4.47
CA ALA A 51 -1.86 -10.02 4.37
C ALA A 51 -0.57 -9.25 4.01
N GLU A 52 -0.63 -8.34 3.04
CA GLU A 52 0.49 -7.50 2.65
C GLU A 52 0.99 -6.64 3.82
N VAL A 53 0.08 -5.93 4.51
CA VAL A 53 0.43 -5.11 5.69
C VAL A 53 1.06 -5.95 6.80
N LYS A 54 0.57 -7.17 7.04
CA LYS A 54 1.19 -8.09 8.00
C LYS A 54 2.61 -8.46 7.59
N THR A 55 2.83 -8.78 6.31
CA THR A 55 4.17 -9.14 5.82
C THR A 55 5.16 -7.98 5.91
N THR A 56 4.75 -6.76 5.55
CA THR A 56 5.61 -5.57 5.65
C THR A 56 5.91 -5.21 7.10
N THR A 57 4.90 -5.26 7.98
CA THR A 57 5.07 -5.03 9.41
C THR A 57 6.04 -6.04 10.03
N ALA A 58 5.93 -7.33 9.67
CA ALA A 58 6.84 -8.37 10.14
C ALA A 58 8.29 -8.13 9.69
N ARG A 59 8.50 -7.69 8.43
CA ARG A 59 9.84 -7.34 7.92
C ARG A 59 10.42 -6.14 8.65
N ILE A 60 9.64 -5.08 8.86
CA ILE A 60 10.07 -3.89 9.59
C ILE A 60 10.45 -4.26 11.03
N LEU A 61 9.60 -5.04 11.70
CA LEU A 61 9.87 -5.50 13.06
C LEU A 61 11.17 -6.30 13.13
N ASN A 62 11.39 -7.21 12.18
CA ASN A 62 12.62 -8.00 12.11
C ASN A 62 13.86 -7.10 11.89
N ALA A 63 13.79 -6.15 10.96
CA ALA A 63 14.88 -5.20 10.72
C ALA A 63 15.19 -4.33 11.95
N LEU A 64 14.16 -3.86 12.65
CA LEU A 64 14.30 -3.10 13.89
C LEU A 64 14.90 -3.96 15.01
N GLN A 65 14.47 -5.21 15.14
CA GLN A 65 15.03 -6.16 16.10
C GLN A 65 16.52 -6.43 15.83
N TRP A 66 16.89 -6.66 14.56
CA TRP A 66 18.29 -6.80 14.16
C TRP A 66 19.11 -5.57 14.52
N ARG A 67 18.61 -4.36 14.20
CA ARG A 67 19.29 -3.10 14.54
C ARG A 67 19.40 -2.89 16.05
N ALA A 68 18.40 -3.29 16.82
CA ALA A 68 18.42 -3.17 18.28
C ALA A 68 19.45 -4.13 18.92
N LEU A 69 19.60 -5.35 18.38
CA LEU A 69 20.53 -6.35 18.89
C LEU A 69 21.98 -6.10 18.47
N HIS A 70 22.19 -5.66 17.23
CA HIS A 70 23.52 -5.58 16.62
C HIS A 70 24.03 -4.16 16.41
N GLY A 71 23.21 -3.14 16.69
CA GLY A 71 23.51 -1.75 16.37
C GLY A 71 23.23 -1.42 14.90
N GLU A 72 23.41 -0.15 14.54
CA GLU A 72 23.46 0.27 13.14
C GLU A 72 24.80 -0.18 12.57
N ASP A 73 24.80 -0.86 11.42
CA ASP A 73 26.03 -1.39 10.82
C ASP A 73 26.91 -0.22 10.34
N VAL A 74 27.82 0.23 11.21
CA VAL A 74 28.76 1.34 10.94
C VAL A 74 29.81 0.94 9.89
N ASN A 75 29.81 -0.32 9.45
CA ASN A 75 30.75 -0.84 8.46
C ASN A 75 30.29 -0.66 7.01
N SER A 76 29.25 0.15 6.75
CA SER A 76 29.02 0.70 5.41
C SER A 76 30.12 1.71 5.10
N ASP A 77 31.27 1.22 4.63
CA ASP A 77 32.38 1.90 3.94
C ASP A 77 32.18 3.41 3.83
N SER A 78 32.30 4.09 4.96
CA SER A 78 32.27 5.54 5.01
C SER A 78 33.73 5.93 4.81
N ASP A 79 34.13 6.10 3.55
CA ASP A 79 35.37 6.75 3.08
C ASP A 79 35.44 8.22 3.58
N CYS A 80 35.27 8.41 4.87
CA CYS A 80 35.50 9.65 5.59
C CYS A 80 36.68 9.42 6.52
N ASP A 81 37.75 8.86 5.97
CA ASP A 81 39.05 8.72 6.60
C ASP A 81 40.04 9.59 5.79
N LEU A 82 39.76 10.90 5.75
CA LEU A 82 40.63 11.96 5.23
C LEU A 82 41.83 12.08 6.18
N TYR A 83 43.03 11.88 5.66
CA TYR A 83 44.30 12.15 6.35
C TYR A 83 44.93 13.41 5.77
N THR A 84 45.64 14.20 6.59
CA THR A 84 46.50 15.28 6.08
C THR A 84 47.64 14.72 5.23
N ALA A 85 48.30 15.55 4.42
CA ALA A 85 49.45 15.14 3.59
C ALA A 85 50.63 14.53 4.38
N GLU A 86 50.61 14.66 5.71
CA GLU A 86 51.58 14.10 6.66
C GLU A 86 51.09 12.79 7.32
N GLY A 87 49.92 12.27 6.92
CA GLY A 87 49.39 10.98 7.37
C GLY A 87 48.66 10.99 8.71
N GLN A 88 48.15 12.14 9.17
CA GLN A 88 47.36 12.22 10.41
C GLN A 88 45.85 12.27 10.14
N PRO A 89 45.00 11.55 10.91
CA PRO A 89 43.56 11.50 10.70
C PRO A 89 42.90 12.87 10.94
N SER A 90 42.07 13.34 10.01
CA SER A 90 41.49 14.69 10.03
C SER A 90 40.09 14.81 10.68
N PHE A 91 39.69 13.84 11.51
CA PHE A 91 38.38 13.86 12.17
C PHE A 91 38.45 14.25 13.64
N VAL A 92 38.16 15.52 13.91
CA VAL A 92 37.36 15.87 15.08
C VAL A 92 36.25 16.81 14.62
N LYS A 93 35.13 16.25 14.12
CA LYS A 93 33.85 16.98 14.14
C LYS A 93 33.49 17.19 15.61
N LYS A 94 33.92 18.33 16.16
CA LYS A 94 33.49 18.78 17.49
C LYS A 94 31.98 18.98 17.45
N LYS A 95 31.27 18.03 18.04
CA LYS A 95 29.94 18.21 18.60
C LYS A 95 30.03 19.40 19.56
N GLY A 96 29.49 20.55 19.16
CA GLY A 96 29.36 21.75 19.99
C GLY A 96 30.67 22.49 20.28
N GLN A 97 31.07 23.41 19.40
CA GLN A 97 31.82 24.58 19.87
C GLN A 97 31.33 25.84 19.16
N ARG A 98 30.66 26.68 19.96
CA ARG A 98 30.29 28.06 19.66
C ARG A 98 31.49 28.84 19.12
N ASN A 99 31.17 29.76 18.22
CA ASN A 99 31.94 30.93 17.81
C ASN A 99 33.34 30.67 17.25
N THR A 100 33.44 30.57 15.92
CA THR A 100 34.50 31.29 15.21
C THR A 100 33.99 31.79 13.86
N ASN A 101 34.18 33.09 13.68
CA ASN A 101 34.18 33.85 12.43
C ASN A 101 32.83 34.33 11.90
N ASN A 102 32.59 35.62 12.16
CA ASN A 102 31.65 36.54 11.53
C ASN A 102 31.75 36.52 10.00
N ARG A 103 31.30 35.44 9.36
CA ARG A 103 30.70 35.53 8.04
C ARG A 103 29.21 35.58 8.28
N GLU A 104 28.59 36.68 7.89
CA GLU A 104 27.13 36.81 7.82
C GLU A 104 26.59 35.50 7.24
N LYS A 105 25.98 34.68 8.10
CA LYS A 105 25.32 33.46 7.65
C LYS A 105 24.05 33.91 6.98
N ILE A 106 24.16 34.21 5.68
CA ILE A 106 23.07 34.63 4.80
C ILE A 106 21.94 33.59 4.77
N VAL A 107 22.24 32.32 5.11
CA VAL A 107 21.24 31.26 5.19
C VAL A 107 21.37 30.51 6.51
N GLU A 108 20.27 30.44 7.25
CA GLU A 108 20.13 29.67 8.48
C GLU A 108 19.22 28.45 8.26
N ILE A 109 19.54 27.34 8.92
CA ILE A 109 18.68 26.16 8.92
C ILE A 109 17.65 26.33 10.04
N VAL A 110 16.38 26.43 9.67
CA VAL A 110 15.27 26.60 10.61
C VAL A 110 14.83 25.26 11.16
N SER A 111 14.64 24.30 10.27
CA SER A 111 14.16 22.98 10.61
C SER A 111 14.72 21.93 9.66
N GLN A 112 14.83 20.71 10.16
CA GLN A 112 15.19 19.56 9.36
C GLN A 112 14.23 18.43 9.73
N TRP A 113 13.70 17.76 8.73
CA TRP A 113 12.86 16.59 8.91
C TRP A 113 13.32 15.47 7.98
N GLN A 114 12.99 14.25 8.38
CA GLN A 114 13.31 13.04 7.64
C GLN A 114 12.09 12.12 7.61
N CYS A 115 11.82 11.52 6.46
CA CYS A 115 10.80 10.48 6.34
C CYS A 115 11.26 9.38 5.38
N VAL A 116 10.68 8.19 5.54
CA VAL A 116 10.90 7.06 4.63
C VAL A 116 9.61 6.83 3.85
N LEU A 117 9.68 6.87 2.53
CA LEU A 117 8.57 6.63 1.62
C LEU A 117 9.01 5.65 0.54
N GLN A 118 8.32 4.52 0.41
CA GLN A 118 8.63 3.47 -0.58
C GLN A 118 10.13 3.06 -0.58
N ASP A 119 10.68 2.75 0.59
CA ASP A 119 12.09 2.40 0.80
C ASP A 119 13.11 3.47 0.37
N LYS A 120 12.67 4.72 0.18
CA LYS A 120 13.52 5.86 -0.10
C LYS A 120 13.54 6.82 1.08
N TRP A 121 14.73 7.28 1.43
CA TRP A 121 14.93 8.34 2.43
C TRP A 121 14.68 9.70 1.78
N ILE A 122 13.80 10.48 2.41
CA ILE A 122 13.55 11.87 2.05
C ILE A 122 14.02 12.73 3.22
N ILE A 123 14.93 13.66 2.93
CA ILE A 123 15.43 14.64 3.90
C ILE A 123 14.97 16.01 3.43
N GLY A 124 14.15 16.66 4.25
CA GLY A 124 13.77 18.04 4.06
C GLY A 124 14.59 18.95 4.97
N VAL A 125 15.17 20.00 4.39
CA VAL A 125 15.87 21.06 5.14
C VAL A 125 15.18 22.38 4.83
N GLU A 126 14.66 23.03 5.86
CA GLU A 126 14.08 24.36 5.75
C GLU A 126 15.19 25.40 5.97
N LEU A 127 15.34 26.27 4.99
CA LEU A 127 16.37 27.30 4.95
C LEU A 127 15.71 28.67 5.04
N GLN A 128 16.19 29.51 5.95
CA GLN A 128 15.79 30.92 6.07
C GLN A 128 16.92 31.81 5.57
N ASN A 129 16.59 32.67 4.61
CA ASN A 129 17.50 33.71 4.18
C ASN A 129 17.45 34.89 5.18
N THR A 130 18.60 35.25 5.71
CA THR A 130 18.80 36.34 6.67
C THR A 130 19.50 37.55 6.04
N SER A 131 19.77 37.57 4.72
CA SER A 131 20.47 38.66 4.01
C SER A 131 19.71 39.99 3.95
N CYS A 132 18.48 40.07 4.44
CA CYS A 132 17.60 41.23 4.30
C CYS A 132 17.22 41.87 5.65
N TRP A 133 17.99 41.61 6.71
CA TRP A 133 17.87 42.28 8.01
C TRP A 133 19.05 43.21 8.26
#